data_AF-A0AAC9J2I3-F1
#
_entry.id   AF-A0AAC9J2I3-F1
#
_cell.length_a   1.000
_cell.length_b   1.000
_cell.length_c   1.000
_cell.angle_alpha   90.00
_cell.angle_beta   90.00
_cell.angle_gamma   90.00
#
_symmetry.space_group_name_H-M   'P 1'
#
loop_
_entity.id
_entity.type
_entity.pdbx_description
1 polymer ?
#
loop_
_entity_poly.entity_id
_entity_poly.type
_entity_poly.pdbx_seq_one_letter_code
_entity_poly.pdbx_strand_id
1 'polypeptide(L)'
;MKRIFPNAMRVSLISLAATLIVTVVLMVILNLANTNSEIVHFIGKTFIALSLPFLILNPIFGFIYSFKINDPYKILYILLHFASLCTISVVALLGFMFRYFVSFAP
;
A
#
# COMPACT_ATOMS: atom_id res chain seq x y z
N MET A 1 3.91 25.37 15.00
CA MET A 1 3.55 24.15 14.23
C MET A 1 2.86 24.40 12.87
N LYS A 2 2.75 25.63 12.36
CA LYS A 2 2.08 25.93 11.07
C LYS A 2 2.80 25.42 9.80
N ARG A 3 4.03 24.92 9.92
CA ARG A 3 4.85 24.45 8.77
C ARG A 3 4.93 22.93 8.62
N ILE A 4 4.47 22.15 9.59
CA ILE A 4 4.64 20.68 9.59
C ILE A 4 3.55 20.00 8.73
N PHE A 5 2.44 20.70 8.47
CA PHE A 5 1.35 20.21 7.64
C PHE A 5 1.31 20.98 6.32
N PRO A 6 2.13 20.62 5.32
CA PRO A 6 1.90 21.11 3.95
C PRO A 6 0.48 20.75 3.56
N ASN A 7 -0.16 21.59 2.72
CA ASN A 7 -1.54 21.48 2.26
C ASN A 7 -2.09 20.03 2.31
N ALA A 8 -3.05 19.78 3.20
CA ALA A 8 -3.53 18.43 3.52
C ALA A 8 -4.01 17.66 2.28
N MET A 9 -4.57 18.38 1.30
CA MET A 9 -4.97 17.81 0.01
C MET A 9 -3.76 17.26 -0.76
N ARG A 10 -2.64 17.99 -0.80
CA ARG A 10 -1.41 17.54 -1.47
C ARG A 10 -0.84 16.30 -0.77
N VAL A 11 -0.80 16.30 0.56
CA VAL A 11 -0.30 15.14 1.32
C VAL A 11 -1.16 13.90 1.07
N SER A 12 -2.49 14.05 1.13
CA SER A 12 -3.42 12.95 0.86
C SER A 12 -3.29 12.44 -0.59
N LEU A 13 -3.17 13.32 -1.57
CA LEU A 13 -2.97 12.94 -2.97
C LEU A 13 -1.64 12.21 -3.21
N ILE A 14 -0.53 12.75 -2.67
CA ILE A 14 0.79 12.13 -2.79
C ILE A 14 0.80 10.77 -2.11
N SER A 15 0.20 10.65 -0.93
CA SER A 15 0.04 9.38 -0.23
C SER A 15 -0.69 8.37 -1.13
N LEU A 16 -1.85 8.74 -1.68
CA LEU A 16 -2.63 7.85 -2.54
C LEU A 16 -1.85 7.42 -3.78
N ALA A 17 -1.18 8.36 -4.45
CA ALA A 17 -0.37 8.09 -5.63
C ALA A 17 0.82 7.16 -5.30
N ALA A 18 1.51 7.41 -4.18
CA ALA A 18 2.62 6.57 -3.74
C ALA A 18 2.15 5.15 -3.40
N THR A 19 1.00 5.00 -2.72
CA THR A 19 0.40 3.68 -2.48
C THR A 19 0.11 2.94 -3.78
N LEU A 20 -0.50 3.61 -4.76
CA LEU A 20 -0.78 3.01 -6.08
C LEU A 20 0.50 2.57 -6.79
N ILE A 21 1.50 3.46 -6.86
CA ILE A 21 2.78 3.17 -7.53
C ILE A 21 3.45 1.96 -6.87
N VAL A 22 3.60 1.96 -5.54
CA VAL A 22 4.24 0.85 -4.82
C VAL A 22 3.46 -0.44 -5.00
N THR A 23 2.12 -0.39 -5.00
CA THR A 23 1.27 -1.58 -5.24
C THR A 23 1.47 -2.14 -6.64
N VAL A 24 1.51 -1.29 -7.67
CA VAL A 24 1.73 -1.72 -9.06
C VAL A 24 3.12 -2.33 -9.23
N VAL A 25 4.16 -1.69 -8.69
CA VAL A 25 5.53 -2.21 -8.75
C VAL A 25 5.64 -3.55 -8.00
N LEU A 26 4.98 -3.67 -6.83
CA LEU A 26 4.92 -4.92 -6.09
C LEU A 26 4.26 -6.04 -6.92
N MET A 27 3.17 -5.75 -7.62
CA MET A 27 2.51 -6.72 -8.51
C MET A 27 3.42 -7.17 -9.66
N VAL A 28 4.18 -6.26 -10.26
CA VAL A 28 5.16 -6.61 -11.32
C VAL A 28 6.25 -7.52 -10.76
N ILE A 29 6.79 -7.20 -9.58
CA ILE A 29 7.83 -8.00 -8.92
C ILE A 29 7.31 -9.40 -8.55
N LEU A 30 6.09 -9.51 -8.03
CA LEU A 30 5.47 -10.80 -7.71
C LEU A 30 5.26 -11.65 -8.96
N ASN A 31 4.90 -11.06 -10.11
CA ASN A 31 4.81 -11.79 -11.38
C ASN A 31 6.17 -12.29 -11.88
N LEU A 32 7.25 -11.55 -11.61
CA LEU A 32 8.61 -11.92 -11.97
C LEU A 32 9.23 -12.98 -11.03
N ALA A 33 8.59 -13.28 -9.90
CA ALA A 33 9.07 -14.26 -8.92
C ALA A 33 9.12 -15.71 -9.45
N ASN A 34 8.51 -16.00 -10.61
CA ASN A 34 8.56 -17.30 -11.26
C ASN A 34 9.81 -17.51 -12.15
N THR A 35 10.69 -16.51 -12.25
CA THR A 35 11.89 -16.58 -13.09
C THR A 35 13.06 -17.22 -12.35
N ASN A 36 13.90 -18.01 -13.02
CA ASN A 36 15.05 -18.68 -12.38
C ASN A 36 16.27 -17.77 -12.15
N SER A 37 16.09 -16.45 -12.08
CA SER A 37 17.20 -15.51 -11.90
C SER A 37 17.40 -15.17 -10.43
N GLU A 38 18.58 -15.50 -9.89
CA GLU A 38 18.96 -15.17 -8.51
C GLU A 38 18.91 -13.67 -8.22
N ILE A 39 19.26 -12.84 -9.22
CA ILE A 39 19.24 -11.37 -9.10
C ILE A 39 17.81 -10.86 -8.93
N VAL A 40 16.87 -11.39 -9.71
CA VAL A 40 15.44 -11.04 -9.63
C VAL A 40 14.88 -11.41 -8.25
N HIS A 41 15.24 -12.58 -7.73
CA HIS A 41 14.83 -13.01 -6.39
C HIS A 41 15.39 -12.12 -5.28
N PHE A 42 16.66 -11.73 -5.36
CA PHE A 42 17.28 -10.87 -4.35
C PHE A 42 16.63 -9.46 -4.33
N ILE A 43 16.46 -8.85 -5.51
CA ILE A 43 15.81 -7.54 -5.65
C ILE A 43 14.36 -7.62 -5.19
N GLY A 44 13.64 -8.65 -5.63
CA GLY A 44 12.23 -8.85 -5.28
C GLY A 44 12.03 -9.02 -3.78
N LYS A 45 12.85 -9.85 -3.11
CA LYS A 45 12.79 -10.04 -1.66
C LYS A 45 13.06 -8.74 -0.89
N THR A 46 14.08 -8.00 -1.30
CA THR A 46 14.42 -6.70 -0.68
C THR A 46 13.29 -5.69 -0.86
N PHE A 47 12.73 -5.60 -2.07
CA PHE A 47 11.63 -4.69 -2.35
C PHE A 47 10.39 -5.04 -1.55
N ILE A 48 9.98 -6.33 -1.51
CA ILE A 48 8.82 -6.79 -0.73
C ILE A 48 8.97 -6.42 0.75
N ALA A 49 10.16 -6.62 1.32
CA ALA A 49 10.43 -6.30 2.72
C ALA A 49 10.27 -4.80 3.04
N LEU A 50 10.57 -3.92 2.10
CA LEU A 50 10.43 -2.47 2.24
C LEU A 50 9.02 -1.98 1.88
N SER A 51 8.40 -2.57 0.86
CA SER A 51 7.10 -2.12 0.34
C SER A 51 5.96 -2.45 1.30
N LEU A 52 6.01 -3.60 1.99
CA LEU A 52 4.95 -4.04 2.90
C LEU A 52 4.69 -3.05 4.06
N PRO A 53 5.69 -2.66 4.88
CA PRO A 53 5.47 -1.68 5.95
C PRO A 53 5.03 -0.32 5.39
N PHE A 54 5.54 0.07 4.22
CA PHE A 54 5.11 1.29 3.54
C PHE A 54 3.62 1.23 3.15
N LEU A 55 3.17 0.14 2.53
CA LEU A 55 1.78 -0.06 2.12
C LEU A 55 0.82 -0.18 3.31
N ILE A 56 1.30 -0.56 4.51
CA ILE A 56 0.49 -0.52 5.73
C ILE A 56 0.37 0.91 6.25
N LEU A 57 1.50 1.61 6.40
CA LEU A 57 1.54 2.91 7.10
C LEU A 57 1.06 4.08 6.23
N ASN A 58 1.47 4.12 4.96
CA ASN A 58 1.22 5.26 4.08
C ASN A 58 -0.28 5.54 3.87
N PRO A 59 -1.14 4.55 3.57
CA PRO A 59 -2.57 4.80 3.44
C PRO A 59 -3.23 5.25 4.75
N ILE A 60 -2.74 4.82 5.92
CA ILE A 60 -3.23 5.29 7.23
C ILE A 60 -2.94 6.78 7.39
N PHE A 61 -1.71 7.20 7.08
CA PHE A 61 -1.36 8.62 7.09
C PHE A 61 -2.23 9.40 6.11
N GLY A 62 -2.34 8.97 4.85
CA GLY A 62 -3.18 9.63 3.87
C GLY A 62 -4.66 9.72 4.27
N PHE A 63 -5.18 8.68 4.94
CA PHE A 63 -6.53 8.65 5.51
C PHE A 63 -6.69 9.71 6.60
N ILE A 64 -5.79 9.77 7.59
CA ILE A 64 -5.82 10.78 8.66
C ILE A 64 -5.75 12.20 8.07
N TYR A 65 -4.92 12.43 7.06
CA TYR A 65 -4.80 13.73 6.40
C TYR A 65 -6.05 14.09 5.59
N SER A 66 -6.76 13.11 5.04
CA SER A 66 -7.99 13.37 4.27
C SER A 66 -9.09 14.02 5.13
N PHE A 67 -9.16 13.75 6.44
CA PHE A 67 -10.09 14.43 7.35
C PHE A 67 -9.80 15.92 7.53
N LYS A 68 -8.57 16.36 7.27
CA LYS A 68 -8.13 17.76 7.42
C LYS A 68 -8.28 18.57 6.12
N ILE A 69 -8.80 17.98 5.05
CA ILE A 69 -9.07 18.66 3.78
C ILE A 69 -10.30 19.56 3.93
N ASN A 70 -10.18 20.83 3.51
CA ASN A 70 -11.26 21.83 3.48
C ASN A 70 -11.76 22.07 2.05
N ASP A 71 -12.01 20.99 1.31
CA ASP A 71 -12.38 21.01 -0.10
C ASP A 71 -13.63 20.12 -0.30
N PRO A 72 -14.57 20.45 -1.22
CA PRO A 72 -15.73 19.61 -1.52
C PRO A 72 -15.39 18.15 -1.85
N TYR A 73 -14.20 17.88 -2.40
CA TYR A 73 -13.75 16.51 -2.72
C TYR A 73 -13.25 15.72 -1.50
N LYS A 74 -13.31 16.26 -0.29
CA LYS A 74 -12.88 15.60 0.97
C LYS A 74 -13.40 14.16 1.10
N ILE A 75 -14.70 13.95 0.86
CA ILE A 75 -15.33 12.64 1.02
C ILE A 75 -14.71 11.62 0.06
N LEU A 76 -14.41 12.03 -1.17
CA LEU A 76 -13.75 11.17 -2.15
C LEU A 76 -12.37 10.71 -1.67
N TYR A 77 -11.54 11.62 -1.13
CA TYR A 77 -10.23 11.26 -0.58
C TYR A 77 -10.33 10.29 0.60
N ILE A 78 -11.31 10.48 1.49
CA ILE A 78 -11.57 9.57 2.61
C ILE A 78 -11.92 8.17 2.09
N LEU A 79 -12.87 8.09 1.13
CA LEU A 79 -13.31 6.81 0.56
C LEU A 79 -12.18 6.08 -0.18
N LEU A 80 -11.36 6.79 -0.95
CA LEU A 80 -10.23 6.20 -1.68
C LEU A 80 -9.18 5.62 -0.73
N HIS A 81 -8.83 6.34 0.34
CA HIS A 81 -7.90 5.82 1.34
C HIS A 81 -8.50 4.67 2.16
N PHE A 82 -9.79 4.75 2.49
CA PHE A 82 -10.49 3.67 3.17
C PHE A 82 -10.51 2.39 2.33
N ALA A 83 -10.87 2.50 1.04
CA ALA A 83 -10.83 1.39 0.10
C ALA A 83 -9.42 0.80 0.01
N SER A 84 -8.38 1.64 -0.09
CA SER A 84 -6.99 1.19 -0.10
C SER A 84 -6.61 0.42 1.17
N LEU A 85 -6.99 0.91 2.35
CA LEU A 85 -6.75 0.23 3.63
C LEU A 85 -7.45 -1.13 3.68
N CYS A 86 -8.71 -1.19 3.27
CA CYS A 86 -9.48 -2.43 3.22
C CYS A 86 -8.83 -3.44 2.26
N THR A 87 -8.49 -3.02 1.04
CA THR A 87 -7.85 -3.89 0.04
C THR A 87 -6.53 -4.45 0.55
N ILE A 88 -5.65 -3.61 1.10
CA ILE A 88 -4.34 -4.04 1.62
C ILE A 88 -4.52 -5.01 2.80
N SER A 89 -5.48 -4.72 3.68
CA SER A 89 -5.79 -5.58 4.84
C SER A 89 -6.34 -6.95 4.41
N VAL A 90 -7.26 -6.98 3.44
CA VAL A 90 -7.83 -8.24 2.91
C VAL A 90 -6.74 -9.06 2.23
N VAL A 91 -5.90 -8.44 1.39
CA VAL A 91 -4.79 -9.14 0.72
C VAL A 91 -3.79 -9.69 1.73
N ALA A 92 -3.43 -8.92 2.76
CA ALA A 92 -2.54 -9.37 3.81
C ALA A 92 -3.13 -10.53 4.62
N LEU A 93 -4.41 -10.45 4.96
CA LEU A 93 -5.14 -11.52 5.66
C LEU A 93 -5.17 -12.79 4.81
N LEU A 94 -5.51 -12.69 3.52
CA LEU A 94 -5.52 -13.83 2.60
C LEU A 94 -4.12 -14.44 2.48
N GLY A 95 -3.08 -13.63 2.31
CA GLY A 95 -1.70 -14.09 2.24
C GLY A 95 -1.27 -14.83 3.52
N PHE A 96 -1.67 -14.33 4.68
CA PHE A 96 -1.40 -14.99 5.96
C PHE A 96 -2.18 -16.30 6.12
N MET A 97 -3.48 -16.31 5.81
CA MET A 97 -4.33 -17.50 5.83
C MET A 97 -3.80 -18.60 4.91
N PHE A 98 -3.49 -18.27 3.66
CA PHE A 98 -2.98 -19.25 2.69
C PHE A 98 -1.56 -19.73 2.95
N ARG A 99 -0.75 -18.95 3.68
CA ARG A 99 0.61 -19.38 4.04
C ARG A 99 0.65 -20.29 5.26
N TYR A 100 -0.20 -20.04 6.25
CA TYR A 100 -0.07 -20.68 7.57
C TYR A 100 -1.23 -21.58 7.97
N PHE A 101 -2.45 -21.33 7.45
CA PHE A 101 -3.66 -22.02 7.92
C PHE A 101 -4.26 -22.92 6.86
N VAL A 102 -4.22 -22.52 5.60
CA VAL A 102 -4.70 -23.34 4.48
C VAL A 102 -3.51 -24.09 3.91
N SER A 103 -3.33 -25.35 4.30
CA SER A 103 -2.43 -26.24 3.59
C SER A 103 -3.06 -26.57 2.24
N PHE A 104 -2.55 -25.98 1.15
CA PHE A 104 -2.81 -26.53 -0.18
C PHE A 104 -1.98 -27.81 -0.36
N ALA A 105 -2.30 -28.86 0.40
CA ALA A 105 -1.86 -30.23 0.16
C ALA A 105 -2.67 -30.80 -1.03
N PRO A 106 -2.07 -31.65 -1.85
CA PRO A 106 -2.11 -33.09 -1.56
C PRO A 106 -0.87 -33.62 -0.84
#